data_AF-A0A7C3R2I2-F1
#
_entry.id   AF-A0A7C3R2I2-F1
#
_cell.length_a   1.000
_cell.length_b   1.000
_cell.length_c   1.000
_cell.angle_alpha   90.00
_cell.angle_beta   90.00
_cell.angle_gamma   90.00
#
_symmetry.space_group_name_H-M   'P 1'
#
loop_
_entity.id
_entity.type
_entity.pdbx_description
1 polymer ?
#
loop_
_entity_poly.entity_id
_entity_poly.type
_entity_poly.pdbx_seq_one_letter_code
_entity_poly.pdbx_strand_id
1 'polypeptide(L)'
;MQESRENRLEKHNRVTEVQGIKPEHVVKASNGNIYIKNARVYSGSKDNPEGRVSVETGVNTRNVIIKNVKVSSRNNSSSSRDSDNAVLSVKAKENTNISIKNSNIKSHNVDLKSFSSNEKVCAGALCIQANENSNILVKNTKVSTSSSDVTISRNNSSKKNCAGALCIQTEDSSVDVINTTVTSYGSNDFEILD
;
A
#
# COMPACT_ATOMS: atom_id res chain seq x y z
N MET A 1 24.67 -18.35 -26.24
CA MET A 1 23.82 -18.32 -25.02
C MET A 1 24.05 -17.01 -24.27
N GLN A 2 23.31 -15.98 -24.64
CA GLN A 2 23.39 -14.62 -24.06
C GLN A 2 22.06 -14.23 -23.37
N GLU A 3 21.15 -15.18 -23.20
CA GLU A 3 19.78 -14.95 -22.67
C GLU A 3 19.69 -14.96 -21.14
N SER A 4 20.76 -15.31 -20.39
CA SER A 4 20.69 -15.40 -18.92
C SER A 4 21.11 -14.14 -18.16
N ARG A 5 21.80 -13.19 -18.83
CA ARG A 5 22.20 -11.90 -18.26
C ARG A 5 21.18 -10.80 -18.55
N GLU A 6 20.60 -10.77 -19.74
CA GLU A 6 19.57 -9.78 -20.12
C GLU A 6 18.28 -9.99 -19.30
N ASN A 7 17.83 -11.24 -19.11
CA ASN A 7 16.69 -11.55 -18.23
C ASN A 7 16.95 -11.25 -16.74
N ARG A 8 18.21 -11.22 -16.30
CA ARG A 8 18.59 -10.83 -14.93
C ARG A 8 18.67 -9.31 -14.76
N LEU A 9 19.04 -8.57 -15.80
CA LEU A 9 19.07 -7.10 -15.79
C LEU A 9 17.67 -6.50 -16.00
N GLU A 10 16.79 -7.11 -16.80
CA GLU A 10 15.38 -6.70 -16.91
C GLU A 10 14.59 -6.89 -15.61
N LYS A 11 14.92 -7.93 -14.83
CA LYS A 11 14.29 -8.17 -13.52
C LYS A 11 14.58 -7.09 -12.47
N HIS A 12 15.64 -6.30 -12.64
CA HIS A 12 15.99 -5.21 -11.73
C HIS A 12 15.46 -3.84 -12.15
N ASN A 13 14.92 -3.71 -13.37
CA ASN A 13 14.20 -2.53 -13.83
C ASN A 13 12.69 -2.80 -13.84
N ARG A 14 12.12 -3.20 -12.70
CA ARG A 14 10.65 -3.29 -12.58
C ARG A 14 10.06 -1.92 -12.89
N VAL A 15 9.26 -1.86 -13.95
CA VAL A 15 8.55 -0.66 -14.38
C VAL A 15 7.59 -0.26 -13.27
N THR A 16 7.53 1.03 -12.98
CA THR A 16 6.56 1.59 -12.05
C THR A 16 5.13 1.32 -12.51
N GLU A 17 4.36 0.63 -11.70
CA GLU A 17 2.99 0.19 -11.99
C GLU A 17 1.98 0.86 -11.07
N VAL A 18 0.87 1.32 -11.65
CA VAL A 18 -0.27 1.87 -10.91
C VAL A 18 -1.53 1.20 -11.46
N GLN A 19 -2.20 0.43 -10.62
CA GLN A 19 -3.40 -0.33 -10.97
C GLN A 19 -4.64 0.23 -10.25
N GLY A 20 -5.81 -0.01 -10.84
CA GLY A 20 -7.10 0.35 -10.23
C GLY A 20 -7.46 1.83 -10.28
N ILE A 21 -6.63 2.67 -10.91
CA ILE A 21 -6.86 4.10 -11.13
C ILE A 21 -6.83 4.41 -12.62
N LYS A 22 -7.79 5.23 -13.07
CA LYS A 22 -7.82 5.71 -14.45
C LYS A 22 -6.57 6.55 -14.78
N PRO A 23 -5.97 6.41 -15.97
CA PRO A 23 -4.77 7.14 -16.36
C PRO A 23 -4.84 8.66 -16.18
N GLU A 24 -6.03 9.27 -16.34
CA GLU A 24 -6.26 10.71 -16.15
C GLU A 24 -5.94 11.23 -14.75
N HIS A 25 -5.93 10.35 -13.74
CA HIS A 25 -5.58 10.70 -12.36
C HIS A 25 -4.12 10.41 -12.01
N VAL A 26 -3.36 9.81 -12.93
CA VAL A 26 -1.97 9.39 -12.72
C VAL A 26 -1.04 10.22 -13.60
N VAL A 27 -0.09 10.91 -12.97
CA VAL A 27 0.98 11.62 -13.66
C VAL A 27 2.29 10.93 -13.35
N LYS A 28 2.93 10.35 -14.38
CA LYS A 28 4.29 9.82 -14.32
C LYS A 28 5.23 10.86 -14.92
N ALA A 29 6.07 11.47 -14.09
CA ALA A 29 7.04 12.47 -14.54
C ALA A 29 8.30 11.78 -15.09
N SER A 30 8.99 12.44 -16.03
CA SER A 30 10.23 11.94 -16.65
C SER A 30 11.37 11.66 -15.67
N ASN A 31 11.33 12.28 -14.48
CA ASN A 31 12.28 12.07 -13.38
C ASN A 31 11.91 10.89 -12.45
N GLY A 32 10.98 10.03 -12.87
CA GLY A 32 10.58 8.84 -12.12
C GLY A 32 9.57 9.11 -11.00
N ASN A 33 9.06 10.33 -10.84
CA ASN A 33 8.07 10.63 -9.81
C ASN A 33 6.65 10.25 -10.24
N ILE A 34 5.85 9.78 -9.27
CA ILE A 34 4.46 9.41 -9.45
C ILE A 34 3.56 10.36 -8.66
N TYR A 35 2.55 10.89 -9.32
CA TYR A 35 1.49 11.66 -8.66
C TYR A 35 0.14 11.04 -8.97
N ILE A 36 -0.63 10.76 -7.93
CA ILE A 36 -2.02 10.32 -8.01
C ILE A 36 -2.87 11.41 -7.36
N LYS A 37 -3.75 12.04 -8.14
CA LYS A 37 -4.52 13.21 -7.67
C LYS A 37 -6.00 13.09 -8.01
N ASN A 38 -6.84 13.41 -7.02
CA ASN A 38 -8.29 13.55 -7.18
C ASN A 38 -9.00 12.29 -7.74
N ALA A 39 -8.41 11.12 -7.54
CA ALA A 39 -9.00 9.85 -7.96
C ALA A 39 -10.13 9.43 -7.02
N ARG A 40 -11.17 8.82 -7.60
CA ARG A 40 -12.24 8.15 -6.85
C ARG A 40 -12.36 6.72 -7.35
N VAL A 41 -12.20 5.76 -6.44
CA VAL A 41 -12.23 4.33 -6.73
C VAL A 41 -13.26 3.68 -5.82
N TYR A 42 -14.20 2.96 -6.44
CA TYR A 42 -15.28 2.27 -5.75
C TYR A 42 -15.36 0.84 -6.27
N SER A 43 -15.58 -0.13 -5.37
CA SER A 43 -15.86 -1.52 -5.76
C SER A 43 -17.13 -1.61 -6.61
N GLY A 44 -17.21 -2.63 -7.47
CA GLY A 44 -18.34 -2.90 -8.35
C GLY A 44 -18.31 -2.14 -9.68
N SER A 45 -17.21 -1.45 -9.97
CA SER A 45 -16.99 -0.88 -11.31
C SER A 45 -16.52 -1.95 -12.28
N LYS A 46 -16.89 -1.83 -13.57
CA LYS A 46 -16.50 -2.78 -14.61
C LYS A 46 -14.97 -2.95 -14.72
N ASP A 47 -14.24 -1.86 -14.55
CA ASP A 47 -12.79 -1.81 -14.72
C ASP A 47 -12.01 -2.10 -13.42
N ASN A 48 -12.69 -2.05 -12.27
CA ASN A 48 -12.12 -2.31 -10.95
C ASN A 48 -13.22 -2.87 -10.03
N PRO A 49 -13.55 -4.18 -10.16
CA PRO A 49 -14.65 -4.79 -9.43
C PRO A 49 -14.36 -4.85 -7.92
N GLU A 50 -13.10 -5.02 -7.54
CA GLU A 50 -12.66 -5.11 -6.14
C GLU A 50 -12.52 -3.74 -5.48
N GLY A 51 -12.42 -2.66 -6.27
CA GLY A 51 -12.22 -1.30 -5.76
C GLY A 51 -10.87 -1.10 -5.09
N ARG A 52 -9.83 -1.82 -5.55
CA ARG A 52 -8.47 -1.77 -5.02
C ARG A 52 -7.58 -0.84 -5.82
N VAL A 53 -6.59 -0.26 -5.17
CA VAL A 53 -5.51 0.50 -5.81
C VAL A 53 -4.19 -0.09 -5.37
N SER A 54 -3.33 -0.40 -6.33
CA SER A 54 -1.96 -0.85 -6.07
C SER A 54 -0.98 0.06 -6.76
N VAL A 55 0.07 0.46 -6.04
CA VAL A 55 1.21 1.22 -6.55
C VAL A 55 2.48 0.45 -6.24
N GLU A 56 3.15 -0.10 -7.25
CA GLU A 56 4.48 -0.70 -7.12
C GLU A 56 5.52 0.19 -7.80
N THR A 57 6.53 0.61 -7.06
CA THR A 57 7.56 1.52 -7.56
C THR A 57 8.73 0.77 -8.18
N GLY A 58 9.23 1.24 -9.33
CA GLY A 58 10.54 0.83 -9.82
C GLY A 58 11.70 1.43 -9.02
N VAL A 59 12.90 0.88 -9.18
CA VAL A 59 14.14 1.24 -8.43
C VAL A 59 14.49 2.73 -8.52
N ASN A 60 14.11 3.42 -9.58
CA ASN A 60 14.41 4.84 -9.80
C ASN A 60 13.30 5.80 -9.33
N THR A 61 12.22 5.27 -8.73
CA THR A 61 11.11 6.10 -8.27
C THR A 61 11.49 6.82 -6.99
N ARG A 62 11.71 8.13 -7.05
CA ARG A 62 12.09 8.89 -5.85
C ARG A 62 10.90 9.33 -5.01
N ASN A 63 9.75 9.59 -5.64
CA ASN A 63 8.58 10.12 -4.93
C ASN A 63 7.28 9.48 -5.42
N VAL A 64 6.45 9.09 -4.47
CA VAL A 64 5.05 8.68 -4.68
C VAL A 64 4.16 9.62 -3.88
N ILE A 65 3.37 10.44 -4.59
CA ILE A 65 2.49 11.44 -3.95
C ILE A 65 1.04 11.13 -4.28
N ILE A 66 0.30 10.67 -3.28
CA ILE A 66 -1.13 10.36 -3.35
C ILE A 66 -1.89 11.46 -2.62
N LYS A 67 -2.70 12.24 -3.36
CA LYS A 67 -3.41 13.38 -2.78
C LYS A 67 -4.88 13.40 -3.18
N ASN A 68 -5.75 13.65 -2.20
CA ASN A 68 -7.21 13.76 -2.40
C ASN A 68 -7.82 12.50 -3.04
N VAL A 69 -7.31 11.31 -2.69
CA VAL A 69 -7.80 10.05 -3.24
C VAL A 69 -8.88 9.48 -2.32
N LYS A 70 -10.00 9.04 -2.91
CA LYS A 70 -11.08 8.36 -2.20
C LYS A 70 -11.17 6.92 -2.71
N VAL A 71 -10.95 5.96 -1.83
CA VAL A 71 -11.08 4.53 -2.14
C VAL A 71 -12.10 3.93 -1.20
N SER A 72 -13.07 3.19 -1.74
CA SER A 72 -14.06 2.47 -0.95
C SER A 72 -14.31 1.10 -1.56
N SER A 73 -13.89 0.05 -0.87
CA SER A 73 -14.16 -1.33 -1.27
C SER A 73 -15.20 -1.97 -0.35
N ARG A 74 -16.21 -2.62 -0.96
CA ARG A 74 -17.27 -3.35 -0.25
C ARG A 74 -16.89 -4.79 0.09
N ASN A 75 -15.90 -5.38 -0.57
CA ASN A 75 -15.51 -6.76 -0.34
C ASN A 75 -14.04 -6.95 -0.68
N ASN A 76 -13.22 -7.31 0.32
CA ASN A 76 -11.79 -7.59 0.15
C ASN A 76 -11.47 -9.07 0.38
N SER A 77 -12.40 -9.98 0.02
CA SER A 77 -12.15 -11.43 0.06
C SER A 77 -11.30 -11.82 -1.16
N SER A 78 -9.98 -11.96 -1.01
CA SER A 78 -9.19 -12.63 -2.04
C SER A 78 -9.40 -14.15 -1.93
N SER A 79 -9.71 -14.79 -3.05
CA SER A 79 -9.52 -16.24 -3.21
C SER A 79 -8.09 -16.58 -3.68
N SER A 80 -7.25 -15.56 -3.90
CA SER A 80 -5.88 -15.70 -4.37
C SER A 80 -4.89 -15.45 -3.24
N ARG A 81 -3.81 -16.25 -3.28
CA ARG A 81 -2.58 -16.16 -2.47
C ARG A 81 -1.77 -14.87 -2.71
N ASP A 82 -2.41 -13.79 -3.13
CA ASP A 82 -1.71 -12.54 -3.41
C ASP A 82 -1.40 -11.84 -2.09
N SER A 83 -0.12 -11.54 -1.89
CA SER A 83 0.49 -10.98 -0.67
C SER A 83 -0.06 -9.62 -0.19
N ASP A 84 -0.99 -9.01 -0.95
CA ASP A 84 -1.53 -7.66 -0.70
C ASP A 84 -3.07 -7.69 -0.60
N ASN A 85 -3.57 -7.81 0.62
CA ASN A 85 -5.01 -7.71 0.90
C ASN A 85 -5.38 -6.30 1.36
N ALA A 86 -4.94 -5.28 0.63
CA ALA A 86 -5.21 -3.89 0.96
C ALA A 86 -6.05 -3.14 -0.08
N VAL A 87 -6.91 -2.23 0.39
CA VAL A 87 -7.75 -1.39 -0.49
C VAL A 87 -6.92 -0.32 -1.20
N LEU A 88 -5.94 0.26 -0.50
CA LEU A 88 -4.85 1.01 -1.10
C LEU A 88 -3.52 0.41 -0.63
N SER A 89 -2.75 -0.19 -1.55
CA SER A 89 -1.38 -0.65 -1.29
C SER A 89 -0.35 0.24 -2.00
N VAL A 90 0.73 0.54 -1.28
CA VAL A 90 1.93 1.16 -1.84
C VAL A 90 3.13 0.31 -1.49
N LYS A 91 3.75 -0.28 -2.51
CA LYS A 91 4.99 -1.05 -2.42
C LYS A 91 6.13 -0.22 -2.99
N ALA A 92 6.96 0.30 -2.10
CA ALA A 92 8.10 1.12 -2.44
C ALA A 92 9.42 0.36 -2.33
N LYS A 93 10.31 0.60 -3.30
CA LYS A 93 11.71 0.22 -3.22
C LYS A 93 12.49 1.22 -2.37
N GLU A 94 13.75 0.90 -2.10
CA GLU A 94 14.65 1.72 -1.27
C GLU A 94 14.70 3.18 -1.72
N ASN A 95 14.97 4.10 -0.77
CA ASN A 95 15.14 5.53 -1.05
C ASN A 95 13.92 6.22 -1.68
N THR A 96 12.71 5.76 -1.37
CA THR A 96 11.47 6.35 -1.90
C THR A 96 10.77 7.22 -0.86
N ASN A 97 10.40 8.44 -1.23
CA ASN A 97 9.50 9.26 -0.42
C ASN A 97 8.04 8.97 -0.76
N ILE A 98 7.27 8.50 0.22
CA ILE A 98 5.86 8.19 0.08
C ILE A 98 5.04 9.23 0.84
N SER A 99 4.14 9.92 0.17
CA SER A 99 3.30 10.96 0.77
C SER A 99 1.84 10.73 0.43
N ILE A 100 1.03 10.34 1.43
CA ILE A 100 -0.42 10.20 1.32
C ILE A 100 -1.10 11.34 2.08
N LYS A 101 -1.85 12.18 1.36
CA LYS A 101 -2.39 13.45 1.89
C LYS A 101 -3.87 13.64 1.56
N ASN A 102 -4.65 14.06 2.54
CA ASN A 102 -6.07 14.43 2.37
C ASN A 102 -6.92 13.31 1.72
N SER A 103 -6.60 12.05 1.99
CA SER A 103 -7.25 10.89 1.38
C SER A 103 -8.31 10.28 2.31
N ASN A 104 -9.25 9.53 1.73
CA ASN A 104 -10.28 8.79 2.49
C ASN A 104 -10.32 7.36 1.97
N ILE A 105 -9.91 6.41 2.80
CA ILE A 105 -9.66 5.03 2.41
C ILE A 105 -10.53 4.14 3.29
N LYS A 106 -11.48 3.44 2.68
CA LYS A 106 -12.46 2.61 3.37
C LYS A 106 -12.44 1.16 2.90
N SER A 107 -12.31 0.24 3.83
CA SER A 107 -12.50 -1.20 3.63
C SER A 107 -13.70 -1.70 4.41
N HIS A 108 -14.53 -2.56 3.81
CA HIS A 108 -15.71 -3.15 4.46
C HIS A 108 -15.56 -4.63 4.80
N ASN A 109 -14.42 -5.27 4.53
CA ASN A 109 -14.04 -6.59 5.06
C ASN A 109 -12.59 -6.83 4.64
N VAL A 110 -11.63 -6.98 5.55
CA VAL A 110 -10.28 -7.48 5.20
C VAL A 110 -10.20 -8.93 5.63
N ASP A 111 -10.07 -9.86 4.67
CA ASP A 111 -9.83 -11.26 5.01
C ASP A 111 -8.34 -11.45 5.34
N LEU A 112 -8.06 -11.69 6.62
CA LEU A 112 -6.71 -11.96 7.14
C LEU A 112 -6.45 -13.47 7.28
N LYS A 113 -7.40 -14.33 6.87
CA LYS A 113 -7.26 -15.77 7.09
C LYS A 113 -6.15 -16.35 6.22
N SER A 114 -5.23 -17.03 6.89
CA SER A 114 -4.22 -17.94 6.34
C SER A 114 -3.07 -17.33 5.55
N PHE A 115 -2.46 -16.26 6.06
CA PHE A 115 -1.10 -15.92 5.63
C PHE A 115 -0.11 -16.97 6.13
N SER A 116 0.66 -17.55 5.21
CA SER A 116 1.72 -18.49 5.58
C SER A 116 2.81 -17.78 6.38
N SER A 117 3.46 -18.46 7.33
CA SER A 117 4.46 -17.84 8.23
C SER A 117 5.73 -17.31 7.55
N ASN A 118 5.82 -17.31 6.22
CA ASN A 118 7.02 -16.98 5.45
C ASN A 118 6.83 -15.79 4.48
N GLU A 119 5.65 -15.16 4.42
CA GLU A 119 5.38 -14.04 3.49
C GLU A 119 5.32 -12.70 4.24
N LYS A 120 5.91 -11.64 3.67
CA LYS A 120 5.73 -10.26 4.15
C LYS A 120 4.38 -9.74 3.66
N VAL A 121 3.33 -10.07 4.40
CA VAL A 121 1.97 -9.67 4.04
C VAL A 121 1.65 -8.30 4.63
N CYS A 122 1.07 -7.44 3.81
CA CYS A 122 0.53 -6.15 4.22
C CYS A 122 -0.94 -6.05 3.77
N ALA A 123 -1.85 -6.12 4.72
CA ALA A 123 -3.29 -6.20 4.49
C ALA A 123 -4.03 -5.08 5.24
N GLY A 124 -5.15 -4.59 4.70
CA GLY A 124 -5.85 -3.50 5.36
C GLY A 124 -6.73 -2.59 4.52
N ALA A 125 -7.08 -1.44 5.09
CA ALA A 125 -7.62 -0.35 4.27
C ALA A 125 -6.47 0.41 3.59
N LEU A 126 -5.45 0.82 4.34
CA LEU A 126 -4.20 1.39 3.81
C LEU A 126 -3.02 0.54 4.21
N CYS A 127 -2.26 0.07 3.21
CA CYS A 127 -1.02 -0.67 3.37
C CYS A 127 0.13 0.08 2.70
N ILE A 128 1.25 0.26 3.42
CA ILE A 128 2.49 0.80 2.87
C ILE A 128 3.62 -0.16 3.24
N GLN A 129 4.28 -0.72 2.23
CA GLN A 129 5.51 -1.48 2.38
C GLN A 129 6.63 -0.67 1.76
N ALA A 130 7.65 -0.31 2.54
CA ALA A 130 8.81 0.42 2.02
C ALA A 130 10.11 -0.18 2.55
N ASN A 131 11.07 -0.40 1.65
CA ASN A 131 12.41 -0.84 2.02
C ASN A 131 13.25 0.31 2.60
N GLU A 132 14.48 -0.01 3.02
CA GLU A 132 15.46 0.88 3.65
C GLU A 132 15.51 2.32 3.10
N ASN A 133 15.71 3.28 4.01
CA ASN A 133 15.92 4.70 3.73
C ASN A 133 14.74 5.41 3.03
N SER A 134 13.52 4.94 3.25
CA SER A 134 12.31 5.59 2.76
C SER A 134 11.80 6.64 3.76
N ASN A 135 11.08 7.65 3.27
CA ASN A 135 10.36 8.59 4.14
C ASN A 135 8.87 8.49 3.88
N ILE A 136 8.11 8.08 4.90
CA ILE A 136 6.67 7.83 4.78
C ILE A 136 5.92 8.92 5.54
N LEU A 137 5.08 9.66 4.83
CA LEU A 137 4.22 10.70 5.39
C LEU A 137 2.75 10.39 5.09
N VAL A 138 1.97 10.14 6.14
CA VAL A 138 0.50 10.01 6.07
C VAL A 138 -0.12 11.19 6.82
N LYS A 139 -0.67 12.16 6.08
CA LYS A 139 -1.18 13.41 6.66
C LYS A 139 -2.62 13.71 6.28
N ASN A 140 -3.43 14.17 7.24
CA ASN A 140 -4.83 14.54 7.04
C ASN A 140 -5.65 13.43 6.35
N THR A 141 -5.33 12.16 6.60
CA THR A 141 -5.95 11.02 5.92
C THR A 141 -6.95 10.35 6.85
N LYS A 142 -8.09 9.92 6.32
CA LYS A 142 -9.07 9.10 7.05
C LYS A 142 -8.97 7.68 6.54
N VAL A 143 -8.76 6.74 7.44
CA VAL A 143 -8.64 5.32 7.13
C VAL A 143 -9.65 4.58 7.99
N SER A 144 -10.54 3.80 7.37
CA SER A 144 -11.53 3.02 8.12
C SER A 144 -11.64 1.61 7.58
N THR A 145 -11.70 0.63 8.47
CA THR A 145 -12.00 -0.77 8.14
C THR A 145 -13.12 -1.28 9.05
N SER A 146 -13.96 -2.19 8.55
CA SER A 146 -14.98 -2.89 9.35
C SER A 146 -14.47 -4.13 10.07
N SER A 147 -13.28 -4.63 9.71
CA SER A 147 -12.64 -5.81 10.33
C SER A 147 -11.60 -5.38 11.37
N SER A 148 -11.37 -6.24 12.37
CA SER A 148 -10.46 -5.99 13.49
C SER A 148 -9.02 -5.65 13.08
N ASP A 149 -8.38 -4.86 13.92
CA ASP A 149 -6.94 -4.56 14.01
C ASP A 149 -6.43 -3.28 13.30
N VAL A 150 -5.49 -2.61 13.96
CA VAL A 150 -4.62 -1.55 13.43
C VAL A 150 -3.20 -1.97 13.82
N THR A 151 -2.41 -2.46 12.87
CA THR A 151 -1.04 -2.90 13.15
C THR A 151 -0.05 -1.97 12.46
N ILE A 152 0.89 -1.38 13.20
CA ILE A 152 2.07 -0.72 12.63
C ILE A 152 3.27 -1.56 13.03
N SER A 153 3.86 -2.29 12.08
CA SER A 153 5.06 -3.09 12.33
C SER A 153 6.29 -2.34 11.83
N ARG A 154 7.06 -1.79 12.76
CA ARG A 154 8.45 -1.46 12.48
C ARG A 154 9.26 -2.76 12.69
N ASN A 155 10.37 -2.88 11.99
CA ASN A 155 11.41 -3.88 12.24
C ASN A 155 11.33 -5.27 11.55
N ASN A 156 12.49 -5.62 11.01
CA ASN A 156 12.78 -6.72 10.09
C ASN A 156 13.02 -8.05 10.84
N SER A 157 12.10 -8.45 11.72
CA SER A 157 12.08 -9.86 12.09
C SER A 157 11.45 -10.63 10.93
N SER A 158 12.10 -11.70 10.50
CA SER A 158 11.85 -12.47 9.27
C SER A 158 10.43 -13.00 9.04
N LYS A 159 9.45 -12.68 9.89
CA LYS A 159 8.08 -13.21 9.89
C LYS A 159 7.06 -12.31 10.59
N LYS A 160 6.78 -11.09 10.12
CA LYS A 160 5.60 -10.36 10.61
C LYS A 160 4.69 -9.91 9.48
N ASN A 161 3.52 -10.54 9.41
CA ASN A 161 2.38 -10.03 8.69
C ASN A 161 1.92 -8.75 9.38
N CYS A 162 1.58 -7.73 8.60
CA CYS A 162 0.99 -6.49 9.11
C CYS A 162 -0.41 -6.36 8.52
N ALA A 163 -1.38 -6.17 9.40
CA ALA A 163 -2.79 -6.21 9.05
C ALA A 163 -3.55 -5.15 9.83
N GLY A 164 -4.42 -4.39 9.17
CA GLY A 164 -5.37 -3.55 9.89
C GLY A 164 -5.87 -2.35 9.10
N ALA A 165 -6.54 -1.40 9.78
CA ALA A 165 -7.02 -0.19 9.13
C ALA A 165 -5.87 0.54 8.40
N LEU A 166 -4.80 0.85 9.14
CA LEU A 166 -3.55 1.39 8.63
C LEU A 166 -2.43 0.41 8.98
N CYS A 167 -1.72 -0.05 7.96
CA CYS A 167 -0.55 -0.90 8.07
C CYS A 167 0.63 -0.25 7.35
N ILE A 168 1.73 -0.06 8.08
CA ILE A 168 3.00 0.43 7.51
C ILE A 168 4.08 -0.56 7.94
N GLN A 169 4.71 -1.21 6.96
CA GLN A 169 5.86 -2.08 7.14
C GLN A 169 7.08 -1.43 6.52
N THR A 170 8.13 -1.26 7.31
CA THR A 170 9.34 -0.63 6.78
C THR A 170 10.61 -1.02 7.54
N GLU A 171 11.73 -0.94 6.82
CA GLU A 171 13.09 -1.16 7.31
C GLU A 171 13.80 0.20 7.32
N ASP A 172 14.43 0.58 8.43
CA ASP A 172 15.26 1.80 8.57
C ASP A 172 14.72 3.05 7.86
N SER A 173 13.44 3.32 8.05
CA SER A 173 12.72 4.41 7.36
C SER A 173 12.02 5.30 8.36
N SER A 174 11.90 6.58 8.01
CA SER A 174 11.13 7.52 8.81
C SER A 174 9.64 7.40 8.52
N VAL A 175 8.81 7.44 9.57
CA VAL A 175 7.36 7.36 9.43
C VAL A 175 6.68 8.45 10.25
N ASP A 176 6.08 9.41 9.55
CA ASP A 176 5.29 10.49 10.10
C ASP A 176 3.80 10.28 9.80
N VAL A 177 2.99 10.15 10.85
CA VAL A 177 1.53 10.06 10.76
C VAL A 177 0.90 11.26 11.48
N ILE A 178 0.36 12.21 10.72
CA ILE A 178 -0.05 13.53 11.25
C ILE A 178 -1.53 13.80 10.92
N ASN A 179 -2.34 14.15 11.93
CA ASN A 179 -3.77 14.46 11.76
C ASN A 179 -4.53 13.37 10.96
N THR A 180 -4.15 12.11 11.16
CA THR A 180 -4.74 10.97 10.46
C THR A 180 -5.73 10.28 11.40
N THR A 181 -6.97 10.12 10.95
CA THR A 181 -8.00 9.40 11.71
C THR A 181 -8.03 7.96 11.27
N VAL A 182 -7.83 7.04 12.21
CA VAL A 182 -7.94 5.60 11.97
C VAL A 182 -9.15 5.08 12.73
N THR A 183 -10.06 4.38 12.05
CA THR A 183 -11.26 3.79 12.66
C THR A 183 -11.31 2.30 12.34
N SER A 184 -11.29 1.47 13.37
CA SER A 184 -11.53 0.02 13.28
C SER A 184 -12.82 -0.29 14.04
N TYR A 185 -13.66 -1.17 13.49
CA TYR A 185 -14.91 -1.59 14.14
C TYR A 185 -14.82 -3.00 14.77
N GLY A 186 -13.60 -3.51 15.00
CA GLY A 186 -13.32 -4.77 15.73
C GLY A 186 -12.47 -4.58 17.00
N SER A 187 -11.99 -5.67 17.62
CA SER A 187 -11.16 -5.63 18.85
C SER A 187 -9.98 -4.64 18.75
N ASN A 188 -9.81 -3.82 19.79
CA ASN A 188 -8.92 -2.67 19.80
C ASN A 188 -7.49 -3.03 20.26
N ASP A 189 -6.83 -3.95 19.56
CA ASP A 189 -5.40 -4.18 19.81
C ASP A 189 -4.61 -3.21 18.92
N PHE A 190 -4.07 -2.18 19.56
CA PHE A 190 -3.11 -1.26 18.96
C PHE A 190 -1.71 -1.77 19.30
N GLU A 191 -1.05 -2.42 18.34
CA GLU A 191 0.32 -2.89 18.50
C GLU A 191 1.25 -2.02 17.64
N ILE A 192 2.12 -1.26 18.30
CA ILE A 192 3.36 -0.76 17.70
C ILE A 192 4.41 -1.81 18.01
N LEU A 193 4.78 -2.58 17.00
CA LEU A 193 5.90 -3.50 17.11
C LEU A 193 7.17 -2.71 16.80
N ASP A 194 8.05 -2.60 17.79
CA ASP A 194 9.40 -2.04 17.71
C ASP A 194 10.39 -3.05 17.11
#